data_AF-A0A0U2LP17-F1
#
_entry.id   AF-A0A0U2LP17-F1
#
_cell.length_a   1.000
_cell.length_b   1.000
_cell.length_c   1.000
_cell.angle_alpha   90.00
_cell.angle_beta   90.00
_cell.angle_gamma   90.00
#
_symmetry.space_group_name_H-M   'P 1'
#
loop_
_entity.id
_entity.type
_entity.pdbx_description
1 polymer ?
#
loop_
_entity_poly.entity_id
_entity_poly.type
_entity_poly.pdbx_seq_one_letter_code
_entity_poly.pdbx_strand_id
1 'polypeptide(L)'
;MSARIDNKLCIAFLLLCLSLGAAHAAEGEGKAGREREQLRRVQAALQAEQSKRQGLEAEKAALLSDKEQQVQQAKAQAQSATRALQQQRDKALAEAAALRRELDEAQAKQKEASQAQEQTALQLNQQLAQARRDNAELRQGNQSLTALLARNSQALTQAQASNRELHALALQALDRWVNKTVAEATLQQEPVLGLARVQMLDTAENMRARIDAQRLQPATAQ
;
A
#
# COMPACT_ATOMS: atom_id res chain seq x y z
N MET A 1 72.39 -36.14 32.48
CA MET A 1 72.46 -37.31 31.58
C MET A 1 72.74 -36.81 30.17
N SER A 2 73.81 -37.31 29.57
CA SER A 2 74.28 -37.13 28.17
C SER A 2 74.57 -35.71 27.67
N ALA A 3 75.70 -35.39 27.06
CA ALA A 3 76.99 -36.05 26.91
C ALA A 3 77.97 -34.92 26.53
N ARG A 4 78.94 -34.64 27.41
CA ARG A 4 80.10 -33.77 27.13
C ARG A 4 81.19 -34.63 26.53
N ILE A 5 81.15 -34.90 25.22
CA ILE A 5 82.23 -35.62 24.53
C ILE A 5 82.23 -35.09 23.11
N ASP A 6 83.05 -34.06 22.81
CA ASP A 6 83.54 -33.73 21.45
C ASP A 6 84.62 -32.63 21.47
N ASN A 7 85.38 -32.52 22.58
CA ASN A 7 86.46 -31.53 22.73
C ASN A 7 87.84 -32.16 22.98
N LYS A 8 87.94 -33.50 22.83
CA LYS A 8 89.18 -34.28 23.02
C LYS A 8 89.74 -34.90 21.73
N LEU A 9 89.00 -34.84 20.62
CA LEU A 9 89.44 -35.34 19.31
C LEU A 9 90.28 -34.33 18.52
N CYS A 10 90.22 -33.03 18.85
CA CYS A 10 91.02 -32.01 18.16
C CYS A 10 92.46 -31.86 18.70
N ILE A 11 92.76 -32.37 19.90
CA ILE A 11 94.11 -32.25 20.51
C ILE A 11 95.03 -33.40 20.07
N ALA A 12 94.46 -34.55 19.66
CA ALA A 12 95.23 -35.71 19.19
C ALA A 12 95.74 -35.58 17.74
N PHE A 13 95.12 -34.72 16.91
CA PHE A 13 95.57 -34.49 15.53
C PHE A 13 96.69 -33.44 15.43
N LEU A 14 96.97 -32.71 16.52
CA LEU A 14 97.99 -31.66 16.60
C LEU A 14 99.38 -32.17 17.05
N LEU A 15 99.51 -33.45 17.41
CA LEU A 15 100.77 -34.05 17.91
C LEU A 15 101.41 -35.10 16.97
N LEU A 16 100.80 -35.41 15.81
CA LEU A 16 101.29 -36.46 14.90
C LEU A 16 101.85 -35.95 13.55
N CYS A 17 101.93 -34.63 13.34
CA CYS A 17 102.54 -34.07 12.12
C CYS A 17 103.90 -33.38 12.37
N LEU A 18 104.52 -33.61 13.53
CA LEU A 18 105.75 -32.92 13.97
C LEU A 18 107.04 -33.75 13.88
N SER A 19 107.03 -34.89 13.19
CA SER A 19 108.25 -35.71 13.05
C SER A 19 108.31 -36.46 11.73
N LEU A 20 108.59 -35.77 10.62
CA LEU A 20 109.31 -36.35 9.47
C LEU A 20 109.68 -35.24 8.48
N GLY A 21 110.95 -34.84 8.43
CA GLY A 21 111.43 -33.94 7.37
C GLY A 21 112.63 -33.05 7.72
N ALA A 22 113.66 -33.58 8.37
CA ALA A 22 114.96 -32.91 8.47
C ALA A 22 116.02 -33.73 7.72
N ALA A 23 116.16 -33.47 6.42
CA ALA A 23 117.38 -33.70 5.64
C ALA A 23 117.15 -33.16 4.22
N HIS A 24 117.59 -31.93 3.96
CA HIS A 24 118.14 -31.49 2.67
C HIS A 24 118.87 -30.16 2.88
N ALA A 25 120.17 -30.28 3.10
CA ALA A 25 121.14 -29.21 2.97
C ALA A 25 121.18 -28.67 1.53
N ALA A 26 121.78 -27.49 1.38
CA ALA A 26 122.02 -26.72 0.16
C ALA A 26 120.91 -25.73 -0.25
N GLU A 27 121.39 -24.51 -0.54
CA GLU A 27 120.73 -23.32 -1.12
C GLU A 27 119.82 -22.51 -0.19
N GLY A 28 120.46 -21.61 0.55
CA GLY A 28 119.89 -20.80 1.63
C GLY A 28 119.28 -19.44 1.26
N GLU A 29 118.92 -19.16 0.00
CA GLU A 29 118.23 -17.89 -0.35
C GLU A 29 116.90 -18.05 -1.11
N GLY A 30 116.56 -19.25 -1.62
CA GLY A 30 115.31 -19.49 -2.35
C GLY A 30 114.15 -20.10 -1.54
N LYS A 31 114.42 -20.83 -0.45
CA LYS A 31 113.41 -21.55 0.35
C LYS A 31 112.62 -20.62 1.29
N ALA A 32 113.27 -19.62 1.88
CA ALA A 32 112.61 -18.57 2.67
C ALA A 32 111.66 -17.70 1.82
N GLY A 33 111.91 -17.58 0.51
CA GLY A 33 111.02 -16.91 -0.44
C GLY A 33 109.73 -17.71 -0.71
N ARG A 34 109.83 -19.02 -0.89
CA ARG A 34 108.68 -19.91 -1.14
C ARG A 34 107.75 -20.02 0.07
N GLU A 35 108.28 -20.09 1.29
CA GLU A 35 107.48 -20.09 2.51
C GLU A 35 106.80 -18.74 2.76
N ARG A 36 107.49 -17.62 2.48
CA ARG A 36 106.87 -16.28 2.51
C ARG A 36 105.80 -16.11 1.44
N GLU A 37 105.98 -16.68 0.25
CA GLU A 37 104.94 -16.70 -0.79
C GLU A 37 103.75 -17.59 -0.41
N GLN A 38 103.98 -18.75 0.21
CA GLN A 38 102.91 -19.62 0.73
C GLN A 38 102.14 -18.94 1.87
N LEU A 39 102.83 -18.27 2.80
CA LEU A 39 102.19 -17.48 3.86
C LEU A 39 101.42 -16.29 3.29
N ARG A 40 101.93 -15.59 2.27
CA ARG A 40 101.18 -14.53 1.56
C ARG A 40 99.91 -15.08 0.89
N ARG A 41 99.97 -16.26 0.28
CA ARG A 41 98.79 -16.92 -0.32
C ARG A 41 97.77 -17.33 0.73
N VAL A 42 98.21 -17.87 1.87
CA VAL A 42 97.32 -18.24 2.99
C VAL A 42 96.72 -16.99 3.63
N GLN A 43 97.50 -15.92 3.82
CA GLN A 43 97.02 -14.65 4.36
C GLN A 43 96.04 -13.96 3.39
N ALA A 44 96.31 -14.01 2.09
CA ALA A 44 95.39 -13.54 1.05
C ALA A 44 94.10 -14.39 0.98
N ALA A 45 94.20 -15.71 1.13
CA ALA A 45 93.04 -16.61 1.19
C ALA A 45 92.20 -16.36 2.45
N LEU A 46 92.83 -16.09 3.60
CA LEU A 46 92.15 -15.73 4.83
C LEU A 46 91.44 -14.38 4.72
N GLN A 47 92.11 -13.37 4.14
CA GLN A 47 91.48 -12.08 3.86
C GLN A 47 90.32 -12.20 2.86
N ALA A 48 90.44 -13.07 1.86
CA ALA A 48 89.36 -13.36 0.92
C ALA A 48 88.17 -14.09 1.57
N GLU A 49 88.41 -14.99 2.53
CA GLU A 49 87.34 -15.62 3.30
C GLU A 49 86.71 -14.67 4.31
N GLN A 50 87.50 -13.78 4.92
CA GLN A 50 86.97 -12.74 5.79
C GLN A 50 86.09 -11.74 5.03
N SER A 51 86.50 -11.32 3.83
CA SER A 51 85.68 -10.43 2.99
C SER A 51 84.41 -11.12 2.49
N LYS A 52 84.47 -12.40 2.12
CA LYS A 52 83.27 -13.19 1.81
C LYS A 52 82.33 -13.34 3.01
N ARG A 53 82.85 -13.60 4.21
CA ARG A 53 82.02 -13.70 5.43
C ARG A 53 81.33 -12.37 5.75
N GLN A 54 82.06 -11.26 5.67
CA GLN A 54 81.48 -9.93 5.84
C GLN A 54 80.43 -9.62 4.76
N GLY A 55 80.67 -10.01 3.51
CA GLY A 55 79.70 -9.89 2.43
C GLY A 55 78.42 -10.71 2.70
N LEU A 56 78.56 -11.97 3.11
CA LEU A 56 77.42 -12.85 3.44
C LEU A 56 76.67 -12.37 4.69
N GLU A 57 77.35 -11.81 5.69
CA GLU A 57 76.71 -11.22 6.87
C GLU A 57 75.93 -9.95 6.50
N ALA A 58 76.47 -9.10 5.63
CA ALA A 58 75.78 -7.93 5.10
C ALA A 58 74.56 -8.32 4.24
N GLU A 59 74.69 -9.32 3.38
CA GLU A 59 73.57 -9.86 2.58
C GLU A 59 72.48 -10.46 3.48
N LYS A 60 72.84 -11.21 4.51
CA LYS A 60 71.87 -11.74 5.48
C LYS A 60 71.14 -10.62 6.22
N ALA A 61 71.87 -9.59 6.66
CA ALA A 61 71.26 -8.42 7.31
C ALA A 61 70.31 -7.67 6.38
N ALA A 62 70.69 -7.48 5.11
CA ALA A 62 69.85 -6.87 4.09
C ALA A 62 68.59 -7.70 3.82
N LEU A 63 68.72 -9.01 3.61
CA LEU A 63 67.59 -9.92 3.39
C LEU A 63 66.63 -9.99 4.59
N LEU A 64 67.15 -9.94 5.83
CA LEU A 64 66.32 -9.88 7.03
C LEU A 64 65.55 -8.56 7.13
N SER A 65 66.20 -7.44 6.86
CA SER A 65 65.57 -6.12 6.79
C SER A 65 64.47 -6.07 5.72
N ASP A 66 64.76 -6.57 4.50
CA ASP A 66 63.79 -6.61 3.41
C ASP A 66 62.59 -7.50 3.75
N LYS A 67 62.84 -8.66 4.38
CA LYS A 67 61.76 -9.55 4.85
C LYS A 67 60.91 -8.89 5.93
N GLU A 68 61.52 -8.20 6.89
CA GLU A 68 60.78 -7.46 7.92
C GLU A 68 59.96 -6.32 7.31
N GLN A 69 60.51 -5.58 6.35
CA GLN A 69 59.78 -4.55 5.62
C GLN A 69 58.60 -5.12 4.83
N GLN A 70 58.79 -6.23 4.12
CA GLN A 70 57.71 -6.91 3.39
C GLN A 70 56.62 -7.42 4.33
N VAL A 71 56.98 -7.99 5.49
CA VAL A 71 56.01 -8.44 6.50
C VAL A 71 55.24 -7.26 7.08
N GLN A 72 55.91 -6.14 7.39
CA GLN A 72 55.25 -4.94 7.88
C GLN A 72 54.32 -4.32 6.84
N GLN A 73 54.73 -4.24 5.57
CA GLN A 73 53.90 -3.76 4.47
C GLN A 73 52.68 -4.67 4.25
N ALA A 74 52.88 -5.99 4.21
CA ALA A 74 51.78 -6.96 4.08
C ALA A 74 50.80 -6.87 5.25
N LYS A 75 51.29 -6.68 6.49
CA LYS A 75 50.46 -6.48 7.68
C LYS A 75 49.68 -5.17 7.61
N ALA A 76 50.30 -4.07 7.19
CA ALA A 76 49.62 -2.79 7.01
C ALA A 76 48.53 -2.86 5.94
N GLN A 77 48.81 -3.52 4.81
CA GLN A 77 47.84 -3.75 3.74
C GLN A 77 46.69 -4.66 4.19
N ALA A 78 46.96 -5.74 4.92
CA ALA A 78 45.92 -6.61 5.45
C ALA A 78 45.03 -5.88 6.46
N GLN A 79 45.62 -5.04 7.32
CA GLN A 79 44.87 -4.22 8.26
C GLN A 79 44.00 -3.16 7.57
N SER A 80 44.51 -2.48 6.55
CA SER A 80 43.72 -1.50 5.79
C SER A 80 42.59 -2.16 5.01
N ALA A 81 42.84 -3.31 4.36
CA ALA A 81 41.83 -4.10 3.67
C ALA A 81 40.74 -4.59 4.64
N THR A 82 41.12 -5.07 5.82
CA THR A 82 40.16 -5.52 6.85
C THR A 82 39.29 -4.36 7.32
N ARG A 83 39.87 -3.17 7.57
CA ARG A 83 39.11 -1.97 7.94
C ARG A 83 38.16 -1.52 6.84
N ALA A 84 38.60 -1.56 5.57
CA ALA A 84 37.75 -1.22 4.43
C ALA A 84 36.55 -2.19 4.30
N LEU A 85 36.79 -3.49 4.46
CA LEU A 85 35.74 -4.51 4.45
C LEU A 85 34.75 -4.33 5.62
N GLN A 86 35.25 -4.03 6.83
CA GLN A 86 34.39 -3.74 7.97
C GLN A 86 33.49 -2.53 7.70
N GLN A 87 34.06 -1.44 7.17
CA GLN A 87 33.28 -0.26 6.80
C GLN A 87 32.23 -0.55 5.73
N GLN A 88 32.56 -1.35 4.71
CA GLN A 88 31.60 -1.75 3.68
C GLN A 88 30.48 -2.61 4.27
N ARG A 89 30.80 -3.56 5.14
CA ARG A 89 29.81 -4.39 5.85
C ARG A 89 28.89 -3.52 6.68
N ASP A 90 29.44 -2.59 7.46
CA ASP A 90 28.65 -1.75 8.36
C ASP A 90 27.73 -0.80 7.57
N LYS A 91 28.20 -0.27 6.43
CA LYS A 91 27.36 0.48 5.49
C LYS A 91 26.24 -0.37 4.90
N ALA A 92 26.54 -1.57 4.40
CA ALA A 92 25.54 -2.47 3.85
C ALA A 92 24.49 -2.91 4.89
N LEU A 93 24.91 -3.12 6.15
CA LEU A 93 23.98 -3.41 7.25
C LEU A 93 23.10 -2.21 7.58
N ALA A 94 23.64 -0.99 7.58
CA ALA A 94 22.87 0.22 7.79
C ALA A 94 21.84 0.45 6.67
N GLU A 95 22.23 0.25 5.41
CA GLU A 95 21.35 0.33 4.24
C GLU A 95 20.25 -0.73 4.30
N ALA A 96 20.58 -1.99 4.62
CA ALA A 96 19.60 -3.05 4.77
C ALA A 96 18.60 -2.77 5.91
N ALA A 97 19.06 -2.17 7.02
CA ALA A 97 18.19 -1.75 8.12
C ALA A 97 17.27 -0.58 7.72
N ALA A 98 17.78 0.40 6.96
CA ALA A 98 17.00 1.51 6.44
C ALA A 98 15.91 1.02 5.47
N LEU A 99 16.28 0.17 4.49
CA LEU A 99 15.35 -0.42 3.53
C LEU A 99 14.27 -1.27 4.22
N ARG A 100 14.60 -2.02 5.28
CA ARG A 100 13.60 -2.73 6.08
C ARG A 100 12.57 -1.79 6.71
N ARG A 101 13.03 -0.68 7.30
CA ARG A 101 12.12 0.31 7.90
C ARG A 101 11.22 0.94 6.83
N GLU A 102 11.76 1.31 5.69
CA GLU A 102 10.97 1.85 4.58
C GLU A 102 9.92 0.85 4.09
N LEU A 103 10.27 -0.44 4.03
CA LEU A 103 9.35 -1.51 3.63
C LEU A 103 8.24 -1.70 4.67
N ASP A 104 8.58 -1.72 5.95
CA ASP A 104 7.60 -1.82 7.04
C ASP A 104 6.66 -0.60 7.08
N GLU A 105 7.19 0.61 6.89
CA GLU A 105 6.40 1.83 6.78
C GLU A 105 5.49 1.84 5.54
N ALA A 106 5.99 1.40 4.39
CA ALA A 106 5.20 1.29 3.17
C ALA A 106 4.07 0.27 3.33
N GLN A 107 4.34 -0.87 3.97
CA GLN A 107 3.31 -1.88 4.27
C GLN A 107 2.27 -1.37 5.26
N ALA A 108 2.67 -0.62 6.28
CA ALA A 108 1.75 0.01 7.23
C ALA A 108 0.82 1.00 6.51
N LYS A 109 1.40 1.90 5.70
CA LYS A 109 0.63 2.87 4.89
C LYS A 109 -0.30 2.18 3.89
N GLN A 110 0.13 1.10 3.27
CA GLN A 110 -0.70 0.33 2.35
C GLN A 110 -1.91 -0.29 3.06
N LYS A 111 -1.70 -0.88 4.26
CA LYS A 111 -2.78 -1.45 5.07
C LYS A 111 -3.76 -0.39 5.55
N GLU A 112 -3.27 0.76 6.00
CA GLU A 112 -4.12 1.89 6.40
C GLU A 112 -4.95 2.41 5.22
N ALA A 113 -4.31 2.58 4.05
CA ALA A 113 -4.99 3.01 2.84
C ALA A 113 -6.07 2.00 2.39
N SER A 114 -5.78 0.70 2.44
CA SER A 114 -6.76 -0.32 2.07
C SER A 114 -7.94 -0.36 3.04
N GLN A 115 -7.70 -0.25 4.34
CA GLN A 115 -8.75 -0.18 5.36
C GLN A 115 -9.62 1.08 5.19
N ALA A 116 -8.99 2.24 4.95
CA ALA A 116 -9.71 3.48 4.70
C ALA A 116 -10.58 3.38 3.43
N GLN A 117 -10.06 2.74 2.38
CA GLN A 117 -10.80 2.53 1.14
C GLN A 117 -11.99 1.58 1.34
N GLU A 118 -11.83 0.50 2.09
CA GLU A 118 -12.91 -0.42 2.45
C GLU A 118 -14.00 0.27 3.28
N GLN A 119 -13.61 1.05 4.30
CA GLN A 119 -14.55 1.83 5.11
C GLN A 119 -15.33 2.84 4.25
N THR A 120 -14.64 3.53 3.35
CA THR A 120 -15.26 4.49 2.44
C THR A 120 -16.24 3.80 1.49
N ALA A 121 -15.87 2.63 0.94
CA ALA A 121 -16.75 1.84 0.08
C ALA A 121 -18.00 1.34 0.83
N LEU A 122 -17.86 0.92 2.09
CA LEU A 122 -18.98 0.53 2.94
C LEU A 122 -19.93 1.70 3.21
N GLN A 123 -19.40 2.88 3.54
CA GLN A 123 -20.19 4.09 3.78
C GLN A 123 -20.94 4.52 2.51
N LEU A 124 -20.27 4.52 1.36
CA LEU A 124 -20.89 4.83 0.06
C LEU A 124 -22.02 3.85 -0.26
N ASN A 125 -21.82 2.55 -0.06
CA ASN A 125 -22.86 1.55 -0.28
C ASN A 125 -24.08 1.75 0.64
N GLN A 126 -23.85 2.10 1.91
CA GLN A 126 -24.93 2.42 2.84
C GLN A 126 -25.70 3.67 2.41
N GLN A 127 -25.00 4.73 2.02
CA GLN A 127 -25.62 5.96 1.50
C GLN A 127 -26.44 5.69 0.23
N LEU A 128 -25.91 4.87 -0.68
CA LEU A 128 -26.62 4.49 -1.92
C LEU A 128 -27.88 3.66 -1.61
N ALA A 129 -27.79 2.72 -0.67
CA ALA A 129 -28.94 1.95 -0.20
C ALA A 129 -30.00 2.84 0.44
N GLN A 130 -29.60 3.82 1.26
CA GLN A 130 -30.50 4.78 1.87
C GLN A 130 -31.18 5.65 0.81
N ALA A 131 -30.42 6.26 -0.10
CA ALA A 131 -30.96 7.09 -1.17
C ALA A 131 -31.95 6.33 -2.06
N ARG A 132 -31.72 5.03 -2.31
CA ARG A 132 -32.67 4.17 -3.04
C ARG A 132 -33.98 3.98 -2.28
N ARG A 133 -33.93 3.79 -0.95
CA ARG A 133 -35.12 3.67 -0.11
C ARG A 133 -35.92 4.98 -0.10
N ASP A 134 -35.24 6.09 0.14
CA ASP A 134 -35.87 7.42 0.16
C ASP A 134 -36.52 7.74 -1.20
N ASN A 135 -35.85 7.40 -2.32
CA ASN A 135 -36.41 7.60 -3.64
C ASN A 135 -37.65 6.72 -3.90
N ALA A 136 -37.63 5.47 -3.43
CA ALA A 136 -38.78 4.58 -3.55
C ALA A 136 -39.98 5.10 -2.75
N GLU A 137 -39.75 5.58 -1.53
CA GLU A 137 -40.78 6.19 -0.67
C GLU A 137 -41.36 7.45 -1.31
N LEU A 138 -40.51 8.34 -1.84
CA LEU A 138 -40.95 9.54 -2.55
C LEU A 138 -41.77 9.20 -3.81
N ARG A 139 -41.40 8.14 -4.55
CA ARG A 139 -42.17 7.68 -5.71
C ARG A 139 -43.54 7.16 -5.28
N GLN A 140 -43.61 6.35 -4.23
CA GLN A 140 -44.87 5.84 -3.71
C GLN A 140 -45.76 6.97 -3.19
N GLY A 141 -45.20 7.94 -2.46
CA GLY A 141 -45.91 9.12 -1.99
C GLY A 141 -46.45 9.99 -3.14
N ASN A 142 -45.65 10.18 -4.20
CA ASN A 142 -46.13 10.89 -5.39
C ASN A 142 -47.27 10.14 -6.08
N GLN A 143 -47.19 8.81 -6.20
CA GLN A 143 -48.26 8.00 -6.80
C GLN A 143 -49.55 8.06 -6.00
N SER A 144 -49.48 8.05 -4.66
CA SER A 144 -50.68 8.17 -3.82
C SER A 144 -51.29 9.56 -3.93
N LEU A 145 -50.48 10.62 -3.94
CA LEU A 145 -50.94 11.99 -4.12
C LEU A 145 -51.57 12.21 -5.50
N THR A 146 -50.98 11.69 -6.57
CA THR A 146 -51.57 11.81 -7.92
C THR A 146 -52.88 11.06 -8.03
N ALA A 147 -53.00 9.88 -7.41
CA ALA A 147 -54.25 9.13 -7.35
C ALA A 147 -55.34 9.88 -6.57
N LEU A 148 -54.99 10.49 -5.42
CA LEU A 148 -55.91 11.31 -4.65
C LEU A 148 -56.36 12.56 -5.42
N LEU A 149 -55.43 13.24 -6.10
CA LEU A 149 -55.73 14.40 -6.94
C LEU A 149 -56.66 14.02 -8.10
N ALA A 150 -56.41 12.89 -8.78
CA ALA A 150 -57.27 12.40 -9.85
C ALA A 150 -58.68 12.09 -9.33
N ARG A 151 -58.80 11.38 -8.21
CA ARG A 151 -60.09 11.07 -7.58
C ARG A 151 -60.85 12.33 -7.18
N ASN A 152 -60.18 13.29 -6.54
CA ASN A 152 -60.80 14.55 -6.11
C ASN A 152 -61.22 15.41 -7.30
N SER A 153 -60.40 15.47 -8.35
CA SER A 153 -60.74 16.16 -9.60
C SER A 153 -61.99 15.57 -10.23
N GLN A 154 -62.09 14.24 -10.32
CA GLN A 154 -63.26 13.54 -10.83
C GLN A 154 -64.51 13.77 -9.96
N ALA A 155 -64.37 13.70 -8.63
CA ALA A 155 -65.48 13.96 -7.73
C ALA A 155 -65.99 15.41 -7.86
N LEU A 156 -65.07 16.37 -8.04
CA LEU A 156 -65.40 17.78 -8.23
C LEU A 156 -66.11 18.02 -9.57
N THR A 157 -65.66 17.41 -10.67
CA THR A 157 -66.35 17.55 -11.97
C THR A 157 -67.74 16.92 -11.94
N GLN A 158 -67.91 15.78 -11.28
CA GLN A 158 -69.21 15.15 -11.08
C GLN A 158 -70.15 16.01 -10.21
N ALA A 159 -69.65 16.57 -9.11
CA ALA A 159 -70.41 17.47 -8.25
C ALA A 159 -70.83 18.76 -9.00
N GLN A 160 -69.94 19.32 -9.82
CA GLN A 160 -70.25 20.46 -10.67
C GLN A 160 -71.33 20.14 -11.72
N ALA A 161 -71.25 18.97 -12.37
CA ALA A 161 -72.26 18.52 -13.33
C ALA A 161 -73.64 18.37 -12.66
N SER A 162 -73.71 17.65 -11.55
CA SER A 162 -74.95 17.48 -10.77
C SER A 162 -75.51 18.84 -10.31
N ASN A 163 -74.67 19.75 -9.82
CA ASN A 163 -75.13 21.08 -9.40
C ASN A 163 -75.73 21.89 -10.57
N ARG A 164 -75.12 21.83 -11.77
CA ARG A 164 -75.66 22.48 -12.97
C ARG A 164 -76.99 21.88 -13.40
N GLU A 165 -77.14 20.55 -13.34
CA GLU A 165 -78.40 19.89 -13.66
C GLU A 165 -79.51 20.24 -12.67
N LEU A 166 -79.20 20.24 -11.36
CA LEU A 166 -80.14 20.66 -10.31
C LEU A 166 -80.58 22.11 -10.52
N HIS A 167 -79.65 23.01 -10.86
CA HIS A 167 -79.97 24.40 -11.16
C HIS A 167 -80.87 24.53 -12.41
N ALA A 168 -80.59 23.76 -13.47
CA ALA A 168 -81.45 23.74 -14.66
C ALA A 168 -82.86 23.23 -14.36
N LEU A 169 -83.00 22.17 -13.56
CA LEU A 169 -84.29 21.66 -13.10
C LEU A 169 -85.04 22.69 -12.23
N ALA A 170 -84.33 23.38 -11.34
CA ALA A 170 -84.91 24.43 -10.51
C ALA A 170 -85.46 25.58 -11.36
N LEU A 171 -84.71 26.02 -12.38
CA LEU A 171 -85.17 27.04 -13.32
C LEU A 171 -86.39 26.56 -14.12
N GLN A 172 -86.41 25.32 -14.59
CA GLN A 172 -87.59 24.75 -15.29
C GLN A 172 -88.83 24.71 -14.40
N ALA A 173 -88.67 24.34 -13.13
CA ALA A 173 -89.76 24.33 -12.16
C ALA A 173 -90.29 25.75 -11.89
N LEU A 174 -89.39 26.73 -11.74
CA LEU A 174 -89.76 28.14 -11.58
C LEU A 174 -90.47 28.69 -12.82
N ASP A 175 -89.93 28.45 -14.02
CA ASP A 175 -90.51 28.93 -15.28
C ASP A 175 -91.95 28.40 -15.47
N ARG A 176 -92.17 27.11 -15.18
CA ARG A 176 -93.53 26.53 -15.20
C ARG A 176 -94.46 27.14 -14.14
N TRP A 177 -93.93 27.49 -12.97
CA TRP A 177 -94.72 28.12 -11.91
C TRP A 177 -95.11 29.56 -12.27
N VAL A 178 -94.17 30.32 -12.84
CA VAL A 178 -94.36 31.71 -13.28
C VAL A 178 -95.28 31.79 -14.50
N ASN A 179 -95.11 30.90 -15.48
CA ASN A 179 -95.88 30.90 -16.73
C ASN A 179 -97.21 30.14 -16.65
N LYS A 180 -97.68 29.79 -15.45
CA LYS A 180 -98.93 29.07 -15.25
C LYS A 180 -100.11 29.87 -15.81
N THR A 181 -100.77 29.36 -16.83
CA THR A 181 -101.85 30.09 -17.50
C THR A 181 -103.17 30.01 -16.73
N VAL A 182 -104.06 30.98 -16.96
CA VAL A 182 -105.43 30.96 -16.39
C VAL A 182 -106.18 29.69 -16.82
N ALA A 183 -105.97 29.21 -18.04
CA ALA A 183 -106.55 27.96 -18.54
C ALA A 183 -106.03 26.72 -17.80
N GLU A 184 -104.75 26.67 -17.45
CA GLU A 184 -104.20 25.60 -16.61
C GLU A 184 -104.71 25.67 -15.17
N ALA A 185 -104.93 26.87 -14.63
CA ALA A 185 -105.51 27.06 -13.30
C ALA A 185 -106.98 26.61 -13.25
N THR A 186 -107.76 26.86 -14.31
CA THR A 186 -109.15 26.38 -14.40
C THR A 186 -109.22 24.86 -14.63
N LEU A 187 -108.33 24.29 -15.44
CA LEU A 187 -108.21 22.84 -15.64
C LEU A 187 -107.87 22.09 -14.35
N GLN A 188 -107.08 22.68 -13.45
CA GLN A 188 -106.80 22.09 -12.13
C GLN A 188 -108.04 21.98 -11.23
N GLN A 189 -109.06 22.82 -11.46
CA GLN A 189 -110.31 22.84 -10.68
C GLN A 189 -111.40 21.96 -11.31
N GLU A 190 -111.10 21.22 -12.38
CA GLU A 190 -112.08 20.39 -13.07
C GLU A 190 -112.65 19.29 -12.13
N PRO A 191 -113.96 19.31 -11.81
CA PRO A 191 -114.52 18.46 -10.77
C PRO A 191 -114.92 17.06 -11.27
N VAL A 192 -114.94 16.81 -12.58
CA VAL A 192 -115.61 15.64 -13.16
C VAL A 192 -114.68 14.44 -13.30
N LEU A 193 -113.51 14.58 -13.93
CA LEU A 193 -112.59 13.46 -14.15
C LEU A 193 -111.27 13.59 -13.38
N GLY A 194 -110.90 14.80 -12.94
CA GLY A 194 -109.67 15.04 -12.16
C GLY A 194 -108.35 14.73 -12.89
N LEU A 195 -108.39 14.43 -14.20
CA LEU A 195 -107.23 13.98 -14.96
C LEU A 195 -106.12 15.02 -15.01
N ALA A 196 -106.47 16.31 -15.15
CA ALA A 196 -105.51 17.41 -15.14
C ALA A 196 -104.76 17.52 -13.80
N ARG A 197 -105.42 17.22 -12.68
CA ARG A 197 -104.80 17.18 -11.34
C ARG A 197 -103.81 16.03 -11.23
N VAL A 198 -104.17 14.84 -11.70
CA VAL A 198 -103.27 13.67 -11.70
C VAL A 198 -102.05 13.94 -12.58
N GLN A 199 -102.22 14.47 -13.79
CA GLN A 199 -101.09 14.82 -14.67
C GLN A 199 -100.16 15.87 -14.03
N MET A 200 -100.72 16.87 -13.34
CA MET A 200 -99.93 17.85 -12.59
C MET A 200 -99.11 17.18 -11.49
N LEU A 201 -99.72 16.28 -10.71
CA LEU A 201 -99.04 15.51 -9.67
C LEU A 201 -97.96 14.61 -10.26
N ASP A 202 -98.23 13.86 -11.32
CA ASP A 202 -97.25 13.00 -12.00
C ASP A 202 -96.05 13.82 -12.46
N THR A 203 -96.27 15.01 -13.04
CA THR A 203 -95.16 15.86 -13.46
C THR A 203 -94.37 16.43 -12.29
N ALA A 204 -95.02 16.76 -11.17
CA ALA A 204 -94.35 17.23 -9.96
C ALA A 204 -93.55 16.10 -9.28
N GLU A 205 -94.10 14.89 -9.22
CA GLU A 205 -93.43 13.70 -8.73
C GLU A 205 -92.24 13.33 -9.62
N ASN A 206 -92.38 13.41 -10.93
CA ASN A 206 -91.26 13.20 -11.86
C ASN A 206 -90.13 14.23 -11.67
N MET A 207 -90.44 15.51 -11.45
CA MET A 207 -89.43 16.53 -11.15
C MET A 207 -88.78 16.30 -9.79
N ARG A 208 -89.57 15.95 -8.76
CA ARG A 208 -89.07 15.59 -7.44
C ARG A 208 -88.13 14.39 -7.50
N ALA A 209 -88.51 13.33 -8.21
CA ALA A 209 -87.68 12.15 -8.41
C ALA A 209 -86.35 12.48 -9.11
N ARG A 210 -86.35 13.40 -10.09
CA ARG A 210 -85.11 13.87 -10.74
C ARG A 210 -84.22 14.69 -9.82
N ILE A 211 -84.79 15.57 -9.00
CA ILE A 211 -84.05 16.33 -7.98
C ILE A 211 -83.46 15.39 -6.93
N ASP A 212 -84.24 14.44 -6.43
CA ASP A 212 -83.81 13.46 -5.44
C ASP A 212 -82.73 12.52 -6.01
N ALA A 213 -82.78 12.18 -7.29
CA ALA A 213 -81.75 11.39 -7.97
C ALA A 213 -80.41 12.13 -8.13
N GLN A 214 -80.43 13.46 -8.25
CA GLN A 214 -79.22 14.28 -8.40
C GLN A 214 -78.64 14.77 -7.08
N ARG A 215 -79.42 14.75 -5.99
CA ARG A 215 -78.92 15.05 -4.65
C ARG A 215 -77.84 14.03 -4.29
N LEU A 216 -76.65 14.54 -3.96
CA LEU A 216 -75.57 13.73 -3.42
C LEU A 216 -76.12 12.99 -2.20
N GLN A 217 -76.21 11.66 -2.29
CA GLN A 217 -76.45 10.85 -1.11
C GLN A 217 -75.32 11.16 -0.11
N PRO A 218 -75.63 11.44 1.16
CA PRO A 218 -74.59 11.70 2.14
C PRO A 218 -73.66 10.49 2.13
N ALA A 219 -72.36 10.74 1.95
CA ALA A 219 -71.36 9.70 2.03
C ALA A 219 -71.54 9.00 3.38
N THR A 220 -72.16 7.83 3.39
CA THR A 220 -72.15 6.95 4.55
C THR A 220 -70.69 6.64 4.80
N ALA A 221 -70.15 7.23 5.87
CA ALA A 221 -68.78 7.08 6.30
C ALA A 221 -68.44 5.58 6.35
N GLN A 222 -67.49 5.18 5.53
CA GLN A 222 -66.68 3.97 5.70
C GLN A 222 -65.25 4.42 5.88
#